data_AF-A0A167WJR1-F1
#
_entry.id   AF-A0A167WJR1-F1
#
_cell.length_a   1.000
_cell.length_b   1.000
_cell.length_c   1.000
_cell.angle_alpha   90.00
_cell.angle_beta   90.00
_cell.angle_gamma   90.00
#
_symmetry.space_group_name_H-M   'P 1'
#
loop_
_entity.id
_entity.type
_entity.pdbx_description
1 polymer ?
#
loop_
_entity_poly.entity_id
_entity_poly.type
_entity_poly.pdbx_seq_one_letter_code
_entity_poly.pdbx_strand_id
1 'polypeptide(L)'
;MASQSRKTYIERGKLHQHTVAKKLFEIADSKKSNPVISADLEDTDSLLKCADDRKLVDIGNTVQKQYHNGALRISEWADIVNLSILGGEGIVQALTQTVTDPNFPFSGQRAFLILAEMTSKGSLATGPYTQQCIAAARKYPHSTIGFVATQALATAQDESATSQEDPGGVHHRDQYEEQRR
;
A
#
# COMPACT_ATOMS: atom_id res chain seq x y z
N MET A 1 -12.52 -2.92 -2.00
CA MET A 1 -12.73 -1.69 -1.21
C MET A 1 -12.69 -0.46 -2.12
N ALA A 2 -13.84 0.18 -2.32
CA ALA A 2 -13.94 1.53 -2.86
C ALA A 2 -12.97 2.48 -2.13
N SER A 3 -12.41 3.48 -2.82
CA SER A 3 -11.55 4.47 -2.17
C SER A 3 -12.33 5.22 -1.09
N GLN A 4 -12.02 4.94 0.18
CA GLN A 4 -12.60 5.62 1.33
C GLN A 4 -11.80 6.86 1.73
N SER A 5 -11.05 7.45 0.78
CA SER A 5 -10.19 8.62 1.04
C SER A 5 -10.96 9.83 1.58
N ARG A 6 -12.28 9.89 1.32
CA ARG A 6 -13.19 10.94 1.80
C ARG A 6 -13.66 10.75 3.26
N LYS A 7 -13.44 9.59 3.86
CA LYS A 7 -13.76 9.33 5.28
C LYS A 7 -12.59 9.69 6.18
N THR A 8 -12.90 10.01 7.44
CA THR A 8 -11.89 10.30 8.47
C THR A 8 -11.03 9.06 8.77
N TYR A 9 -9.85 9.26 9.37
CA TYR A 9 -8.98 8.14 9.75
C TYR A 9 -9.65 7.19 10.75
N ILE A 10 -10.40 7.72 11.73
CA ILE A 10 -11.13 6.90 12.71
C ILE A 10 -12.16 5.99 12.01
N GLU A 11 -12.95 6.53 11.09
CA GLU A 11 -13.95 5.76 10.35
C GLU A 11 -13.30 4.68 9.48
N ARG A 12 -12.20 5.03 8.81
CA ARG A 12 -11.42 4.09 8.00
C ARG A 12 -10.83 2.97 8.86
N GLY A 13 -10.27 3.30 10.02
CA GLY A 13 -9.73 2.33 10.99
C GLY A 13 -10.80 1.34 11.48
N LYS A 14 -12.00 1.82 11.81
CA LYS A 14 -13.11 0.94 12.23
C LYS A 14 -13.54 -0.04 11.13
N LEU A 15 -13.54 0.40 9.88
CA LEU A 15 -14.01 -0.38 8.73
C LEU A 15 -12.95 -1.30 8.13
N HIS A 16 -11.65 -1.04 8.38
CA HIS A 16 -10.58 -1.83 7.77
C HIS A 16 -10.52 -3.23 8.39
N GLN A 17 -10.33 -4.28 7.58
CA GLN A 17 -10.25 -5.65 8.10
C GLN A 17 -8.89 -5.93 8.77
N HIS A 18 -7.81 -5.45 8.14
CA HIS A 18 -6.44 -5.69 8.60
C HIS A 18 -6.06 -4.86 9.83
N THR A 19 -5.60 -5.51 10.90
CA THR A 19 -5.15 -4.93 12.19
C THR A 19 -4.07 -3.86 12.03
N VAL A 20 -3.01 -4.13 11.25
CA VAL A 20 -1.94 -3.16 10.96
C VAL A 20 -2.48 -1.86 10.37
N ALA A 21 -3.43 -1.94 9.44
CA ALA A 21 -4.05 -0.74 8.86
C ALA A 21 -4.94 0.01 9.88
N LYS A 22 -5.62 -0.69 10.80
CA LYS A 22 -6.35 -0.04 11.90
C LYS A 22 -5.39 0.77 12.77
N LYS A 23 -4.29 0.15 13.21
CA LYS A 23 -3.23 0.78 14.01
C LYS A 23 -2.63 1.98 13.28
N LEU A 24 -2.40 1.88 11.97
CA LEU A 24 -1.91 3.00 11.15
C LEU A 24 -2.88 4.18 11.17
N PHE A 25 -4.19 3.95 11.00
CA PHE A 25 -5.18 5.02 11.05
C PHE A 25 -5.33 5.63 12.44
N GLU A 26 -5.25 4.82 13.50
CA GLU A 26 -5.26 5.31 14.88
C GLU A 26 -4.04 6.18 15.19
N ILE A 27 -2.85 5.79 14.73
CA ILE A 27 -1.63 6.59 14.84
C ILE A 27 -1.79 7.90 14.06
N ALA A 28 -2.27 7.84 12.82
CA ALA A 28 -2.44 9.02 11.99
C ALA A 28 -3.44 10.02 12.60
N ASP A 29 -4.54 9.51 13.17
CA ASP A 29 -5.52 10.35 13.87
C ASP A 29 -4.98 10.92 15.18
N SER A 30 -4.34 10.09 16.01
CA SER A 30 -3.81 10.52 17.31
C SER A 30 -2.69 11.55 17.16
N LYS A 31 -1.82 11.37 16.16
CA LYS A 31 -0.73 12.31 15.86
C LYS A 31 -1.15 13.48 14.96
N LYS A 32 -2.39 13.47 14.44
CA LYS A 32 -2.88 14.42 13.42
C LYS A 32 -1.90 14.57 12.26
N SER A 33 -1.30 13.46 11.85
CA SER A 33 -0.16 13.42 10.95
C SER A 33 -0.29 12.22 10.01
N ASN A 34 -0.16 12.48 8.71
CA ASN A 34 -0.10 11.47 7.65
C ASN A 34 1.24 11.38 6.87
N PRO A 35 2.36 12.03 7.26
CA PRO A 35 3.61 11.87 6.55
C PRO A 35 4.17 10.48 6.84
N VAL A 36 4.47 9.76 5.76
CA VAL A 36 5.39 8.64 5.78
C VAL A 36 6.77 9.24 5.52
N ILE A 37 7.68 9.11 6.49
CA ILE A 37 9.05 9.59 6.33
C ILE A 37 9.80 8.56 5.49
N SER A 38 10.30 8.97 4.33
CA SER A 38 11.32 8.23 3.58
C SER A 38 12.68 8.75 4.04
N ALA A 39 13.43 7.93 4.77
CA ALA A 39 14.73 8.30 5.33
C ALA A 39 15.85 7.57 4.60
N ASP A 40 16.43 8.24 3.59
CA ASP A 40 17.65 7.78 2.92
C ASP A 40 18.84 8.25 3.76
N LEU A 41 19.45 7.34 4.53
CA LEU A 41 20.56 7.64 5.44
C LEU A 41 21.80 6.83 5.05
N GLU A 42 22.98 7.43 5.20
CA GLU A 42 24.27 6.88 4.75
C GLU A 42 25.00 6.06 5.82
N ASP A 43 24.48 6.00 7.05
CA ASP A 43 25.11 5.31 8.18
C ASP A 43 24.27 4.14 8.71
N THR A 44 24.96 3.06 9.11
CA THR A 44 24.37 1.79 9.52
C THR A 44 23.49 1.90 10.76
N ASP A 45 23.83 2.79 11.70
CA ASP A 45 23.08 2.95 12.96
C ASP A 45 21.75 3.67 12.74
N SER A 46 21.72 4.65 11.84
CA SER A 46 20.51 5.35 11.44
C SER A 46 19.68 4.55 10.44
N LEU A 47 20.32 3.72 9.60
CA LEU A 47 19.69 2.76 8.70
C LEU A 47 18.97 1.64 9.47
N LEU A 48 19.58 1.08 10.52
CA LEU A 48 18.93 0.11 11.42
C LEU A 48 17.68 0.67 12.11
N LYS A 49 17.62 2.00 12.27
CA LYS A 49 16.49 2.69 12.91
C LYS A 49 15.38 3.08 11.92
N CYS A 50 15.66 3.08 10.62
CA CYS A 50 14.79 3.65 9.59
C CYS A 50 14.45 2.74 8.41
N ALA A 51 14.93 1.49 8.34
CA ALA A 51 14.86 0.65 7.15
C ALA A 51 13.41 0.33 6.66
N ASP A 52 12.70 1.25 6.00
CA ASP A 52 11.31 1.02 5.54
C ASP A 52 11.12 1.22 4.02
N ASP A 53 12.19 1.46 3.24
CA ASP A 53 12.08 1.61 1.78
C ASP A 53 12.77 0.52 0.94
N ARG A 54 12.67 -0.74 1.38
CA ARG A 54 13.07 -1.86 0.52
C ARG A 54 11.91 -2.29 -0.38
N LYS A 55 11.85 -1.74 -1.59
CA LYS A 55 10.98 -2.24 -2.67
C LYS A 55 11.44 -3.64 -3.07
N LEU A 56 10.74 -4.66 -2.58
CA LEU A 56 11.01 -6.05 -2.94
C LEU A 56 10.56 -6.28 -4.39
N VAL A 57 11.51 -6.65 -5.25
CA VAL A 57 11.29 -6.97 -6.66
C VAL A 57 12.05 -8.26 -6.96
N ASP A 58 11.53 -9.38 -6.45
CA ASP A 58 12.14 -10.70 -6.61
C ASP A 58 11.04 -11.78 -6.59
N ILE A 59 11.37 -12.99 -7.07
CA ILE A 59 10.39 -14.05 -7.32
C ILE A 59 10.39 -15.14 -6.23
N GLY A 60 9.20 -15.64 -5.91
CA GLY A 60 8.98 -16.91 -5.21
C GLY A 60 9.79 -17.08 -3.91
N ASN A 61 10.60 -18.13 -3.84
CA ASN A 61 11.37 -18.47 -2.63
C ASN A 61 12.49 -17.44 -2.32
N THR A 62 13.00 -16.73 -3.33
CA THR A 62 14.09 -15.75 -3.13
C THR A 62 13.60 -14.56 -2.31
N VAL A 63 12.38 -14.06 -2.57
CA VAL A 63 11.81 -12.96 -1.79
C VAL A 63 11.53 -13.37 -0.34
N GLN A 64 11.12 -14.63 -0.10
CA GLN A 64 10.91 -15.14 1.26
C GLN A 64 12.22 -15.18 2.03
N LYS A 65 13.32 -15.57 1.38
CA LYS A 65 14.64 -15.53 1.98
C LYS A 65 15.05 -14.09 2.29
N GLN A 66 14.88 -13.16 1.37
CA GLN A 66 15.19 -11.74 1.62
C GLN A 66 14.36 -11.15 2.76
N TYR A 67 13.08 -11.54 2.84
CA TYR A 67 12.14 -11.01 3.81
C TYR A 67 12.30 -11.63 5.22
N HIS A 68 12.48 -12.94 5.33
CA HIS A 68 12.47 -13.65 6.62
C HIS A 68 13.82 -14.24 7.03
N ASN A 69 14.53 -14.90 6.12
CA ASN A 69 15.72 -15.70 6.46
C ASN A 69 17.07 -15.00 6.21
N GLY A 70 17.05 -13.81 5.60
CA GLY A 70 18.23 -13.04 5.25
C GLY A 70 18.82 -12.33 6.45
N ALA A 71 20.01 -11.75 6.29
CA ALA A 71 20.74 -11.08 7.38
C ALA A 71 19.91 -9.99 8.08
N LEU A 72 18.99 -9.34 7.35
CA LEU A 72 18.17 -8.25 7.89
C LEU A 72 16.89 -8.72 8.58
N ARG A 73 16.45 -9.97 8.38
CA ARG A 73 15.21 -10.54 8.97
C ARG A 73 14.04 -9.54 8.98
N ILE A 74 13.78 -8.88 7.83
CA ILE A 74 12.86 -7.72 7.70
C ILE A 74 11.50 -8.00 8.32
N SER A 75 10.98 -9.20 8.11
CA SER A 75 9.71 -9.68 8.66
C SER A 75 9.62 -9.63 10.19
N GLU A 76 10.71 -9.44 10.92
CA GLU A 76 10.70 -9.44 12.38
C GLU A 76 10.45 -8.06 12.99
N TRP A 77 10.69 -7.00 12.23
CA TRP A 77 10.62 -5.64 12.73
C TRP A 77 9.82 -4.69 11.84
N ALA A 78 9.70 -4.95 10.54
CA ALA A 78 8.91 -4.12 9.64
C ALA A 78 7.42 -4.53 9.69
N ASP A 79 6.56 -3.65 10.22
CA ASP A 79 5.10 -3.85 10.24
C ASP A 79 4.48 -3.78 8.83
N ILE A 80 5.04 -2.94 7.95
CA ILE A 80 4.59 -2.74 6.57
C ILE A 80 5.79 -2.85 5.65
N VAL A 81 5.63 -3.46 4.48
CA VAL A 81 6.67 -3.48 3.43
C VAL A 81 6.05 -3.18 2.06
N ASN A 82 6.77 -2.45 1.22
CA ASN A 82 6.38 -2.20 -0.16
C ASN A 82 6.96 -3.26 -1.12
N LEU A 83 6.21 -3.61 -2.16
CA LEU A 83 6.63 -4.60 -3.16
C LEU A 83 6.21 -4.22 -4.58
N SER A 84 6.90 -4.74 -5.57
CA SER A 84 6.53 -4.62 -6.99
C SER A 84 6.14 -5.98 -7.56
N ILE A 85 5.06 -6.03 -8.34
CA ILE A 85 4.63 -7.24 -9.05
C ILE A 85 5.18 -7.32 -10.47
N LEU A 86 6.29 -6.63 -10.77
CA LEU A 86 6.91 -6.63 -12.10
C LEU A 86 7.19 -8.05 -12.62
N GLY A 87 7.59 -8.98 -11.75
CA GLY A 87 7.79 -10.40 -12.06
C GLY A 87 6.53 -11.26 -11.96
N GLY A 88 5.35 -10.66 -11.81
CA GLY A 88 4.07 -11.32 -11.56
C GLY A 88 3.69 -11.36 -10.08
N GLU A 89 2.47 -11.83 -9.80
CA GLU A 89 1.89 -11.86 -8.44
C GLU A 89 2.51 -12.90 -7.48
N GLY A 90 3.40 -13.77 -7.98
CA GLY A 90 4.04 -14.81 -7.18
C GLY A 90 4.81 -14.27 -5.97
N ILE A 91 5.31 -13.03 -6.05
CA ILE A 91 5.90 -12.32 -4.91
C ILE A 91 4.88 -12.11 -3.77
N VAL A 92 3.66 -11.68 -4.09
CA VAL A 92 2.60 -11.44 -3.11
C VAL A 92 2.18 -12.75 -2.47
N GLN A 93 2.04 -13.80 -3.28
CA GLN A 93 1.74 -15.14 -2.79
C GLN A 93 2.82 -15.62 -1.81
N ALA A 94 4.09 -15.51 -2.18
CA ALA A 94 5.20 -16.01 -1.39
C ALA A 94 5.33 -15.26 -0.05
N LEU A 95 5.24 -13.93 -0.07
CA LEU A 95 5.27 -13.14 1.16
C LEU A 95 4.04 -13.38 2.04
N THR A 96 2.86 -13.57 1.43
CA THR A 96 1.64 -13.95 2.16
C THR A 96 1.84 -15.27 2.88
N GLN A 97 2.37 -16.29 2.20
CA GLN A 97 2.67 -17.59 2.80
C GLN A 97 3.57 -17.44 4.02
N THR A 98 4.63 -16.62 3.95
CA THR A 98 5.52 -16.36 5.09
C THR A 98 4.77 -15.79 6.29
N VAL A 99 3.94 -14.76 6.10
CA VAL A 99 3.28 -14.08 7.23
C VAL A 99 2.07 -14.85 7.77
N THR A 100 1.55 -15.79 6.99
CA THR A 100 0.47 -16.71 7.40
C THR A 100 0.98 -18.05 7.92
N ASP A 101 2.29 -18.31 7.88
CA ASP A 101 2.86 -19.56 8.40
C ASP A 101 2.53 -19.69 9.90
N PRO A 102 2.05 -20.85 10.38
CA PRO A 102 1.72 -21.05 11.79
C PRO A 102 2.90 -20.82 12.74
N ASN A 103 4.14 -20.98 12.27
CA ASN A 103 5.35 -20.77 13.06
C ASN A 103 5.85 -19.34 12.99
N PHE A 104 5.22 -18.46 12.20
CA PHE A 104 5.61 -17.08 12.10
C PHE A 104 5.14 -16.30 13.35
N PRO A 105 6.06 -15.77 14.19
CA PRO A 105 5.70 -15.25 15.51
C PRO A 105 4.93 -13.94 15.47
N PHE A 106 4.88 -13.27 14.31
CA PHE A 106 4.21 -11.97 14.13
C PHE A 106 2.97 -12.08 13.24
N SER A 107 2.28 -13.22 13.29
CA SER A 107 1.04 -13.45 12.52
C SER A 107 0.03 -12.31 12.74
N GLY A 108 -0.53 -11.80 11.64
CA GLY A 108 -1.47 -10.66 11.66
C GLY A 108 -0.84 -9.31 12.00
N GLN A 109 0.48 -9.20 12.12
CA GLN A 109 1.18 -7.94 12.39
C GLN A 109 2.02 -7.46 11.20
N ARG A 110 1.89 -8.10 10.03
CA ARG A 110 2.61 -7.74 8.81
C ARG A 110 1.64 -7.43 7.69
N ALA A 111 1.97 -6.41 6.91
CA ALA A 111 1.16 -5.97 5.79
C ALA A 111 2.02 -5.51 4.61
N PHE A 112 1.42 -5.53 3.42
CA PHE A 112 2.09 -5.17 2.18
C PHE A 112 1.40 -4.01 1.47
N LEU A 113 2.21 -3.17 0.83
CA LEU A 113 1.79 -2.15 -0.13
C LEU A 113 2.32 -2.50 -1.53
N ILE A 114 1.43 -2.54 -2.52
CA ILE A 114 1.85 -2.81 -3.91
C ILE A 114 2.18 -1.50 -4.61
N LEU A 115 3.37 -1.43 -5.20
CA LEU A 115 3.78 -0.33 -6.05
C LEU A 115 3.02 -0.39 -7.38
N ALA A 116 2.02 0.48 -7.52
CA ALA A 116 1.08 0.47 -8.63
C ALA A 116 1.34 1.59 -9.64
N GLU A 117 1.86 2.72 -9.18
CA GLU A 117 2.28 3.85 -10.02
C GLU A 117 3.58 4.47 -9.47
N MET A 118 4.38 5.08 -10.34
CA MET A 118 5.61 5.79 -9.97
C MET A 118 5.66 7.14 -10.70
N THR A 119 6.14 8.18 -10.02
CA THR A 119 6.29 9.54 -10.57
C THR A 119 7.53 9.72 -11.45
N SER A 120 8.41 8.72 -11.49
CA SER A 120 9.67 8.76 -12.23
C SER A 120 9.44 8.87 -13.74
N LYS A 121 10.21 9.75 -14.40
CA LYS A 121 10.18 9.89 -15.86
C LYS A 121 10.50 8.55 -16.53
N GLY A 122 9.63 8.11 -17.45
CA GLY A 122 9.78 6.84 -18.17
C GLY A 122 9.29 5.61 -17.41
N SER A 123 8.53 5.79 -16.31
CA SER A 123 7.94 4.67 -15.57
C SER A 123 7.10 3.75 -16.47
N LEU A 124 7.32 2.44 -16.31
CA LEU A 124 6.51 1.39 -16.92
C LEU A 124 5.27 1.04 -16.08
N ALA A 125 5.17 1.54 -14.86
CA ALA A 125 4.05 1.31 -13.95
C ALA A 125 2.84 2.16 -14.36
N THR A 126 2.20 1.75 -15.46
CA THR A 126 1.09 2.48 -16.09
C THR A 126 -0.01 1.52 -16.53
N GLY A 127 -1.25 2.03 -16.58
CA GLY A 127 -2.41 1.38 -17.21
C GLY A 127 -2.54 -0.13 -16.90
N PRO A 128 -2.20 -1.03 -17.83
CA PRO A 128 -2.30 -2.49 -17.62
C PRO A 128 -1.51 -3.01 -16.41
N TYR A 129 -0.34 -2.44 -16.13
CA TYR A 129 0.45 -2.83 -14.95
C TYR A 129 -0.31 -2.48 -13.66
N THR A 130 -0.83 -1.26 -13.56
CA THR A 130 -1.63 -0.81 -12.42
C THR A 130 -2.87 -1.68 -12.20
N GLN A 131 -3.53 -2.12 -13.29
CA GLN A 131 -4.66 -3.05 -13.20
C GLN A 131 -4.26 -4.42 -12.64
N GLN A 132 -3.09 -4.94 -13.02
CA GLN A 132 -2.56 -6.17 -12.43
C GLN A 132 -2.24 -6.00 -10.94
N CYS A 133 -1.71 -4.84 -10.52
CA CYS A 133 -1.49 -4.55 -9.10
C CYS A 133 -2.81 -4.60 -8.33
N ILE A 134 -3.86 -3.98 -8.88
CA ILE A 134 -5.20 -3.99 -8.30
C ILE A 134 -5.76 -5.41 -8.21
N ALA A 135 -5.58 -6.24 -9.25
CA ALA A 135 -6.03 -7.63 -9.25
C ALA A 135 -5.29 -8.46 -8.19
N ALA A 136 -3.97 -8.33 -8.08
CA ALA A 136 -3.17 -9.01 -7.07
C ALA A 136 -3.61 -8.62 -5.64
N ALA A 137 -3.79 -7.33 -5.36
CA ALA A 137 -4.26 -6.87 -4.06
C ALA A 137 -5.63 -7.45 -3.69
N ARG A 138 -6.54 -7.61 -4.65
CA ARG A 138 -7.86 -8.22 -4.44
C ARG A 138 -7.77 -9.71 -4.12
N LYS A 139 -6.78 -10.41 -4.67
CA LYS A 139 -6.54 -11.83 -4.42
C LYS A 139 -5.96 -12.09 -3.02
N TYR A 140 -5.23 -11.13 -2.46
CA TYR A 140 -4.56 -11.25 -1.16
C TYR A 140 -4.99 -10.15 -0.16
N PRO A 141 -6.30 -10.04 0.18
CA PRO A 141 -6.81 -8.95 1.02
C PRO A 141 -6.39 -9.04 2.49
N HIS A 142 -5.94 -10.21 2.94
CA HIS A 142 -5.51 -10.44 4.31
C HIS A 142 -4.05 -10.05 4.59
N SER A 143 -3.26 -9.80 3.54
CA SER A 143 -1.86 -9.40 3.65
C SER A 143 -1.57 -8.09 2.92
N THR A 144 -2.40 -7.68 1.97
CA THR A 144 -2.25 -6.41 1.22
C THR A 144 -3.22 -5.36 1.75
N ILE A 145 -2.70 -4.22 2.18
CA ILE A 145 -3.50 -3.14 2.78
C ILE A 145 -3.63 -1.89 1.91
N GLY A 146 -2.91 -1.82 0.79
CA GLY A 146 -2.99 -0.67 -0.10
C GLY A 146 -1.95 -0.65 -1.20
N PHE A 147 -1.76 0.54 -1.76
CA PHE A 147 -0.88 0.79 -2.89
C PHE A 147 0.03 1.99 -2.63
N VAL A 148 1.20 1.95 -3.24
CA VAL A 148 1.97 3.16 -3.55
C VAL A 148 1.53 3.62 -4.94
N ALA A 149 0.84 4.76 -4.99
CA ALA A 149 0.19 5.29 -6.20
C ALA A 149 0.14 6.82 -6.16
N THR A 150 -0.06 7.46 -7.32
CA THR A 150 -0.18 8.92 -7.41
C THR A 150 -1.62 9.39 -7.34
N GLN A 151 -2.57 8.48 -7.53
CA GLN A 151 -4.01 8.70 -7.40
C GLN A 151 -4.67 7.59 -6.56
N ALA A 152 -5.92 7.84 -6.17
CA ALA A 152 -6.70 6.85 -5.43
C ALA A 152 -7.07 5.68 -6.35
N LEU A 153 -6.56 4.49 -6.05
CA LEU A 153 -6.91 3.26 -6.77
C LEU A 153 -8.06 2.54 -6.05
N ALA A 154 -9.21 2.40 -6.71
CA ALA A 154 -10.35 1.66 -6.18
C ALA A 154 -10.16 0.15 -6.40
N THR A 155 -10.35 -0.66 -5.35
CA THR A 155 -10.49 -2.12 -5.50
C THR A 155 -11.99 -2.42 -5.63
N ALA A 156 -12.47 -2.61 -6.86
CA ALA A 156 -13.88 -2.82 -7.17
C ALA A 156 -14.47 -4.04 -6.43
N GLN A 157 -15.28 -3.76 -5.42
CA GLN A 157 -16.55 -4.46 -5.19
C GLN A 157 -17.72 -3.54 -5.64
N ASP A 158 -17.43 -2.58 -6.54
CA ASP A 158 -18.26 -1.38 -6.75
C ASP A 158 -19.12 -1.40 -8.01
N GLU A 159 -19.07 -2.46 -8.83
CA GLU A 159 -19.86 -2.50 -10.08
C GLU A 159 -21.37 -2.77 -9.85
N SER A 160 -21.84 -2.81 -8.61
CA SER A 160 -23.29 -2.93 -8.31
C SER A 160 -23.98 -1.60 -7.98
N ALA A 161 -23.28 -0.46 -8.01
CA ALA A 161 -23.86 0.83 -7.60
C ALA A 161 -23.83 1.97 -8.63
N THR A 162 -23.30 1.74 -9.84
CA THR A 162 -23.34 2.75 -10.93
C THR A 162 -24.20 2.26 -12.09
N SER A 163 -25.51 2.30 -11.88
CA SER A 163 -26.51 2.28 -12.96
C SER A 163 -27.72 3.13 -12.56
N GLN A 164 -27.46 4.40 -12.22
CA GLN A 164 -28.47 5.45 -12.35
C GLN A 164 -27.75 6.67 -12.94
N GLU A 165 -27.92 6.82 -14.25
CA GLU A 165 -27.65 8.07 -14.96
C GLU A 165 -28.51 9.17 -14.32
N ASP A 166 -27.87 10.21 -13.80
CA ASP A 166 -28.56 11.44 -13.43
C ASP A 166 -28.27 12.49 -14.53
N PRO A 167 -29.27 12.85 -15.36
CA PRO A 167 -29.09 13.81 -16.44
C PRO A 167 -29.26 15.24 -15.91
N GLY A 168 -28.16 15.89 -15.55
CA GLY A 168 -28.13 17.35 -15.42
C GLY A 168 -27.24 17.89 -14.29
N GLY A 169 -26.20 18.64 -14.64
CA GLY A 169 -25.38 19.31 -13.62
C GLY A 169 -24.14 20.03 -14.12
N VAL A 170 -24.35 21.08 -14.94
CA VAL A 170 -23.58 22.33 -15.08
C VAL A 170 -22.06 22.33 -14.81
N HIS A 171 -21.30 22.63 -15.86
CA HIS A 171 -19.91 23.06 -15.82
C HIS A 171 -19.68 24.24 -14.86
N HIS A 172 -18.73 24.10 -13.92
CA HIS A 172 -18.11 25.26 -13.27
C HIS A 172 -16.58 25.14 -13.34
N ARG A 173 -15.97 25.99 -14.17
CA ARG A 173 -14.53 26.26 -14.21
C ARG A 173 -14.13 27.23 -13.08
N ASP A 174 -12.93 27.00 -12.57
CA ASP A 174 -11.89 27.92 -12.06
C ASP A 174 -12.30 29.14 -11.22
N GLN A 175 -12.02 29.10 -9.91
CA GLN A 175 -11.77 30.30 -9.08
C GLN A 175 -10.83 29.97 -7.90
N TYR A 176 -9.52 29.85 -8.11
CA TYR A 176 -8.53 29.88 -7.01
C TYR A 176 -7.13 30.44 -7.42
N GLU A 177 -7.04 31.35 -8.39
CA GLU A 177 -5.75 31.96 -8.78
C GLU A 177 -5.65 33.49 -8.62
N GLU A 178 -6.56 34.17 -7.92
CA GLU A 178 -6.54 35.65 -7.84
C GLU A 178 -6.27 36.25 -6.44
N GLN A 179 -5.60 35.52 -5.55
CA GLN A 179 -5.20 36.06 -4.22
C GLN A 179 -3.71 35.85 -3.87
N ARG A 180 -2.84 35.84 -4.87
CA ARG A 180 -1.40 36.11 -4.67
C ARG A 180 -0.92 37.17 -5.66
N ARG A 181 -1.16 38.43 -5.29
CA ARG A 181 -0.31 39.56 -5.67
C ARG A 181 0.37 40.09 -4.41
#